data_AF-A0A1I3H4T8-F1
#
_entry.id   AF-A0A1I3H4T8-F1
#
_cell.length_a   1.000
_cell.length_b   1.000
_cell.length_c   1.000
_cell.angle_alpha   90.00
_cell.angle_beta   90.00
_cell.angle_gamma   90.00
#
_symmetry.space_group_name_H-M   'P 1'
#
loop_
_entity.id
_entity.type
_entity.pdbx_description
1 polymer ?
#
loop_
_entity_poly.entity_id
_entity_poly.type
_entity_poly.pdbx_seq_one_letter_code
_entity_poly.pdbx_strand_id
1 'polypeptide(L)' 'MSNLFWLTDEQMARLRPYFPKSHGRQRVDDRRVLSGIIFVNRNGLRWCDAPKEYGPAKTLYNRWKRWGDKGIFIQMME' A
#
# COMPACT_ATOMS: atom_id res chain seq x y z
N MET A 1 16.33 -5.68 12.59
CA MET A 1 16.02 -5.18 11.24
C MET A 1 14.52 -5.09 11.13
N SER A 2 14.00 -3.88 10.95
CA SER A 2 12.58 -3.56 11.03
C SER A 2 11.81 -4.38 9.99
N ASN A 3 10.90 -5.25 10.45
CA ASN A 3 10.05 -6.11 9.62
C ASN A 3 8.92 -5.27 8.97
N LEU A 4 9.31 -4.15 8.34
CA LEU A 4 8.41 -3.12 7.84
C LEU A 4 7.72 -3.56 6.55
N PHE A 5 8.29 -4.49 5.77
CA PHE A 5 7.67 -4.94 4.53
C PHE A 5 6.96 -6.26 4.76
N TRP A 6 5.63 -6.24 4.67
CA TRP A 6 4.77 -7.33 5.11
C TRP A 6 4.51 -8.37 4.02
N LEU A 7 4.79 -8.00 2.76
CA LEU A 7 4.56 -8.84 1.60
C LEU A 7 5.89 -9.29 1.02
N THR A 8 6.01 -10.56 0.64
CA THR A 8 7.14 -11.09 -0.12
C THR A 8 7.11 -10.59 -1.57
N ASP A 9 8.22 -10.70 -2.29
CA ASP A 9 8.26 -10.35 -3.71
C ASP A 9 7.32 -11.22 -4.55
N GLU A 10 7.14 -12.48 -4.18
CA GLU A 10 6.19 -13.39 -4.83
C GLU A 10 4.74 -12.94 -4.62
N GLN A 11 4.37 -12.60 -3.38
CA GLN A 11 3.04 -12.05 -3.08
C GLN A 11 2.81 -10.74 -3.85
N MET A 12 3.82 -9.86 -3.88
CA MET A 12 3.75 -8.63 -4.67
C MET A 12 3.59 -8.88 -6.17
N ALA A 13 4.24 -9.92 -6.72
CA ALA A 13 4.08 -10.29 -8.12
C ALA A 13 2.64 -10.70 -8.45
N ARG A 14 1.99 -11.45 -7.55
CA ARG A 14 0.56 -11.82 -7.68
C ARG A 14 -0.37 -10.62 -7.62
N LEU A 15 -0.06 -9.63 -6.76
CA LEU A 15 -0.87 -8.41 -6.62
C LEU A 15 -0.63 -7.37 -7.72
N ARG A 16 0.49 -7.49 -8.44
CA ARG A 16 0.94 -6.52 -9.45
C ARG A 16 -0.11 -6.19 -10.54
N PRO A 17 -0.91 -7.14 -11.06
CA PRO A 17 -1.91 -6.89 -12.09
C PRO A 17 -3.06 -5.98 -11.64
N TYR A 18 -3.41 -5.97 -10.34
CA TYR A 18 -4.53 -5.19 -9.81
C TYR A 18 -4.17 -3.73 -9.55
N PHE A 19 -2.87 -3.41 -9.44
CA PHE A 19 -2.48 -2.02 -9.31
C PHE A 19 -2.79 -1.27 -10.62
N PRO A 20 -3.32 -0.03 -10.53
CA PRO A 20 -3.67 0.73 -11.73
C PRO A 20 -2.43 0.94 -12.60
N LYS A 21 -2.52 1.22 -13.90
CA LYS A 21 -1.32 1.54 -14.69
C LYS A 21 -0.77 2.93 -14.36
N SER A 22 0.54 3.14 -14.44
CA SER A 22 1.12 4.48 -14.26
C SER A 22 1.09 5.27 -15.56
N HIS A 23 0.61 6.51 -15.53
CA HIS A 23 0.61 7.42 -16.67
C HIS A 23 1.88 8.28 -16.65
N GLY A 24 3.02 7.69 -16.97
CA GLY A 24 4.28 8.42 -17.26
C GLY A 24 5.18 8.77 -16.08
N ARG A 25 4.70 8.80 -14.82
CA ARG A 25 5.56 9.02 -13.63
C ARG A 25 5.86 7.69 -12.94
N GLN A 26 7.14 7.42 -12.63
CA GLN A 26 7.51 6.24 -11.86
C GLN A 26 6.80 6.27 -10.50
N ARG A 27 6.11 5.19 -10.15
CA ARG A 27 5.34 5.14 -8.91
C ARG A 27 6.25 5.02 -7.71
N VAL A 28 5.83 5.64 -6.61
CA VAL A 28 6.31 5.27 -5.27
C VAL A 28 6.11 3.77 -5.13
N ASP A 29 7.12 3.09 -4.60
CA ASP A 29 7.13 1.64 -4.39
C ASP A 29 5.80 1.13 -3.81
N ASP A 30 5.02 0.42 -4.62
CA ASP A 30 3.69 -0.06 -4.24
C ASP A 30 3.78 -1.07 -3.07
N ARG A 31 4.91 -1.78 -2.91
CA ARG A 31 5.17 -2.67 -1.76
C ARG A 31 5.30 -1.88 -0.47
N ARG A 32 6.01 -0.74 -0.52
CA ARG A 32 6.16 0.19 0.61
C ARG A 32 4.83 0.77 1.04
N VAL A 33 4.04 1.27 0.08
CA VAL A 33 2.75 1.89 0.37
C VAL A 33 1.75 0.87 0.90
N LEU A 34 1.67 -0.32 0.28
CA LEU A 34 0.78 -1.37 0.73
C LEU A 34 1.17 -1.89 2.12
N SER A 35 2.46 -2.05 2.41
CA SER A 35 2.93 -2.42 3.75
C SER A 35 2.55 -1.36 4.80
N GLY A 36 2.66 -0.08 4.48
CA GLY A 36 2.23 1.01 5.36
C GLY A 36 0.72 1.01 5.62
N ILE A 37 -0.09 0.73 4.59
CA ILE A 37 -1.54 0.58 4.72
C ILE A 37 -1.90 -0.60 5.63
N ILE A 38 -1.28 -1.76 5.40
CA ILE A 38 -1.49 -2.97 6.23
C ILE A 38 -1.11 -2.68 7.68
N PHE A 39 0.02 -2.03 7.92
CA PHE A 39 0.48 -1.67 9.26
C PHE A 39 -0.53 -0.79 9.99
N VAL A 40 -1.01 0.28 9.35
CA VAL A 40 -1.99 1.19 9.97
C VAL A 40 -3.31 0.46 10.27
N ASN A 41 -3.84 -0.27 9.29
CA ASN A 41 -5.12 -0.96 9.41
C ASN A 41 -5.09 -2.07 10.47
N ARG A 42 -4.02 -2.88 10.51
CA ARG A 42 -3.91 -3.99 11.47
C ARG A 42 -3.76 -3.52 12.91
N ASN A 43 -3.12 -2.38 13.12
CA ASN A 43 -2.88 -1.83 14.46
C ASN A 43 -3.92 -0.79 14.88
N GLY A 44 -4.88 -0.44 14.01
CA GLY A 44 -5.91 0.57 14.31
C GLY A 44 -5.33 1.97 14.54
N LEU A 45 -4.21 2.29 13.89
CA LEU A 45 -3.48 3.55 14.10
C LEU A 45 -4.03 4.68 13.25
N ARG A 46 -3.66 5.92 13.58
CA ARG A 46 -3.85 7.05 12.66
C ARG A 46 -2.77 7.01 11.59
N TRP A 47 -3.08 7.50 10.40
CA TRP A 47 -2.12 7.56 9.28
C TRP A 47 -0.84 8.35 9.63
N CYS A 48 -0.92 9.36 10.50
CA CYS A 48 0.24 10.15 10.95
C CYS A 48 1.20 9.36 11.86
N ASP A 49 0.73 8.27 12.47
CA ASP A 49 1.51 7.44 13.37
C ASP A 49 2.25 6.32 12.60
N ALA A 50 2.06 6.22 11.28
CA ALA A 50 2.79 5.28 10.45
C ALA A 50 4.30 5.65 10.39
N PRO A 51 5.21 4.65 10.45
CA PRO A 51 6.63 4.86 10.24
C PRO A 51 6.94 5.65 8.95
N LYS A 52 7.90 6.58 9.03
CA LYS A 52 8.30 7.45 7.90
C LYS A 52 8.88 6.64 6.74
N GLU A 53 9.39 5.45 7.03
CA GLU A 53 9.86 4.45 6.10
C GLU A 53 8.76 3.96 5.15
N TYR A 54 7.47 4.15 5.44
CA TYR A 54 6.38 3.90 4.49
C TYR A 54 6.07 5.07 3.58
N GLY A 55 6.60 6.25 3.90
CA GLY A 55 6.41 7.49 3.15
C GLY A 55 5.43 8.43 3.86
N PRO A 56 5.06 9.54 3.21
CA PRO A 56 4.19 10.53 3.83
C PRO A 56 2.81 9.95 4.17
N ALA A 57 2.31 10.22 5.38
CA ALA A 57 0.98 9.79 5.83
C ALA A 57 -0.14 10.13 4.85
N LYS A 58 -0.08 11.34 4.26
CA LYS A 58 -1.02 11.79 3.22
C LYS A 58 -1.01 10.91 1.98
N THR A 59 0.16 10.38 1.59
CA THR A 59 0.29 9.45 0.46
C THR A 59 -0.37 8.12 0.78
N LEU A 60 -0.16 7.57 1.98
CA LEU A 60 -0.79 6.32 2.42
C LEU A 60 -2.31 6.44 2.39
N TYR A 61 -2.86 7.47 3.05
CA TYR A 61 -4.31 7.71 3.08
C TYR A 61 -4.90 7.91 1.69
N ASN A 62 -4.30 8.77 0.86
CA ASN A 62 -4.81 9.03 -0.49
C ASN A 62 -4.78 7.77 -1.37
N ARG A 63 -3.78 6.91 -1.19
CA ARG A 63 -3.68 5.64 -1.92
C ARG A 63 -4.73 4.65 -1.45
N TRP A 64 -4.86 4.48 -0.13
CA TRP A 64 -5.89 3.62 0.47
C TRP A 64 -7.28 4.03 0.00
N LYS A 65 -7.63 5.31 0.09
CA LYS A 65 -8.92 5.82 -0.38
C LYS A 65 -9.14 5.54 -1.87
N ARG A 66 -8.19 5.94 -2.74
CA ARG A 66 -8.33 5.74 -4.19
C ARG A 66 -8.40 4.27 -4.61
N TRP A 67 -7.70 3.38 -3.91
CA TRP A 67 -7.75 1.95 -4.18
C TRP A 67 -9.06 1.33 -3.70
N GLY A 68 -9.56 1.77 -2.53
CA GLY A 68 -10.89 1.42 -2.04
C GLY A 68 -11.99 1.85 -3.01
N ASP A 69 -11.99 3.12 -3.43
CA ASP A 69 -12.98 3.68 -4.37
C ASP A 69 -13.00 2.95 -5.72
N LYS A 70 -11.88 2.34 -6.12
CA LYS A 70 -11.76 1.55 -7.36
C LYS A 70 -12.02 0.05 -7.18
N GLY A 71 -12.35 -0.40 -5.96
CA GLY A 71 -12.55 -1.80 -5.66
C GLY A 71 -11.27 -2.67 -5.73
N ILE A 72 -10.09 -2.06 -5.79
CA ILE A 72 -8.83 -2.79 -5.96
C ILE A 72 -8.61 -3.77 -4.79
N PHE A 73 -8.92 -3.35 -3.56
CA PHE A 73 -8.78 -4.24 -2.41
C PHE A 73 -9.70 -5.46 -2.49
N ILE A 74 -10.91 -5.30 -3.03
CA ILE A 74 -11.86 -6.40 -3.22
C ILE A 74 -11.29 -7.38 -4.24
N GLN A 75 -10.83 -6.88 -5.39
CA GLN A 75 -10.21 -7.70 -6.44
C GLN A 75 -8.95 -8.44 -5.99
N MET A 76 -8.23 -7.92 -4.98
CA MET A 76 -7.07 -8.59 -4.40
C MET A 76 -7.42 -9.72 -3.43
N MET A 77 -8.64 -9.73 -2.88
CA MET A 77 -9.10 -10.70 -1.88
C MET A 77 -9.99 -11.80 -2.50
N GLU A 78 -10.44 -11.62 -3.74
CA GLU A 78 -11.09 -12.64 -4.57
C GLU A 78 -10.07 -13.60 -5.20
#